data_AF-A0A3D5RRE5-F1
#
_entry.id   AF-A0A3D5RRE5-F1
#
_cell.length_a   1.000
_cell.length_b   1.000
_cell.length_c   1.000
_cell.angle_alpha   90.00
_cell.angle_beta   90.00
_cell.angle_gamma   90.00
#
_symmetry.space_group_name_H-M   'P 1'
#
loop_
_entity.id
_entity.type
_entity.pdbx_description
1 polymer ?
#
loop_
_entity_poly.entity_id
_entity_poly.type
_entity_poly.pdbx_seq_one_letter_code
_entity_poly.pdbx_strand_id
1 'polypeptide(L)'
;MLLKHLFFSLAVIFFATPAFSEEQEISQEECAEMREDIFGLMATSDYFFKDIEKHKEGSRKYEEAWERAIIFSRLSADWSTVYDVWCTDN
;
A
#
# COMPACT_ATOMS: atom_id res chain seq x y z
N MET A 1 25.55 42.17 16.02
CA MET A 1 24.79 41.70 14.83
C MET A 1 25.00 40.22 14.55
N LEU A 2 26.25 39.72 14.50
CA LEU A 2 26.58 38.30 14.26
C LEU A 2 25.88 37.28 15.18
N LEU A 3 25.73 37.55 16.48
CA LEU A 3 25.09 36.63 17.43
C LEU A 3 23.58 36.42 17.17
N LYS A 4 22.90 37.43 16.59
CA LYS A 4 21.46 37.39 16.30
C LYS A 4 21.15 36.55 15.06
N HIS A 5 22.06 36.55 14.09
CA HIS A 5 22.00 35.66 12.92
C HIS A 5 22.31 34.21 13.29
N LEU A 6 23.23 33.98 14.25
CA LEU A 6 23.54 32.63 14.74
C LEU A 6 22.33 31.99 15.45
N PHE A 7 21.56 32.76 16.23
CA PHE A 7 20.31 32.32 16.84
C PHE A 7 19.21 32.03 15.80
N PHE A 8 19.10 32.86 14.77
CA PHE A 8 18.10 32.66 13.70
C PHE A 8 18.44 31.43 12.85
N SER A 9 19.72 31.19 12.57
CA SER A 9 20.20 30.00 11.87
C SER A 9 20.04 28.71 12.68
N LEU A 10 20.18 28.74 14.01
CA LEU A 10 19.92 27.58 14.86
C LEU A 10 18.43 27.20 14.90
N ALA A 11 17.54 28.20 14.89
CA ALA A 11 16.10 27.96 14.90
C ALA A 11 15.61 27.26 13.61
N VAL A 12 16.19 27.59 12.45
CA VAL A 12 15.82 26.97 11.16
C VAL A 12 16.23 25.50 11.10
N ILE A 13 17.33 25.11 11.76
CA ILE A 13 17.79 23.72 11.81
C ILE A 13 16.86 22.86 12.70
N PHE A 14 16.25 23.44 13.74
CA PHE A 14 15.34 22.71 14.64
C PHE A 14 13.93 22.47 14.06
N PHE A 15 13.52 23.25 13.05
CA PHE A 15 12.22 23.09 12.38
C PHE A 15 12.30 22.36 11.02
N ALA A 16 13.50 22.03 10.54
CA ALA A 16 13.71 21.42 9.22
C ALA A 16 14.03 19.91 9.27
N THR A 17 13.94 19.27 10.43
CA THR A 17 13.79 17.82 10.44
C THR A 17 12.34 17.53 10.03
N PRO A 18 12.07 16.87 8.89
CA PRO A 18 10.82 16.14 8.82
C PRO A 18 10.81 15.22 10.04
N ALA A 19 9.70 15.16 10.76
CA ALA A 19 9.45 14.12 11.76
C ALA A 19 9.33 12.76 11.06
N PHE A 20 10.42 12.32 10.44
CA PHE A 20 10.54 11.14 9.60
C PHE A 20 11.86 10.44 9.94
N SER A 21 12.01 10.11 11.21
CA SER A 21 12.90 9.04 11.65
C SER A 21 12.42 8.40 12.96
N GLU A 22 11.12 8.44 13.22
CA GLU A 22 10.50 7.47 14.11
C GLU A 22 10.22 6.26 13.20
N GLU A 23 10.75 5.07 13.52
CA GLU A 23 10.19 3.84 12.98
C GLU A 23 8.68 3.91 13.20
N GLN A 24 7.92 4.24 12.15
CA GLN A 24 6.47 4.23 12.25
C GLN A 24 6.07 2.76 12.30
N GLU A 25 6.00 2.24 13.52
CA GLU A 25 5.46 0.93 13.83
C GLU A 25 4.00 0.93 13.37
N ILE A 26 3.66 0.04 12.42
CA ILE A 26 2.27 -0.12 11.98
C ILE A 26 1.48 -0.67 13.16
N SER A 27 0.41 0.02 13.54
CA SER A 27 -0.41 -0.39 14.66
C SER A 27 -1.20 -1.68 14.36
N GLN A 28 -1.67 -2.35 15.42
CA GLN A 28 -2.53 -3.54 15.28
C GLN A 28 -3.83 -3.24 14.49
N GLU A 29 -4.38 -2.04 14.64
CA GLU A 29 -5.57 -1.60 13.90
C GLU A 29 -5.27 -1.45 12.41
N GLU A 30 -4.19 -0.75 12.05
CA GLU A 30 -3.73 -0.62 10.66
C GLU A 30 -3.40 -1.99 10.03
N CYS A 31 -2.83 -2.91 10.81
CA CYS A 31 -2.64 -4.29 10.36
C CYS A 31 -3.96 -5.03 10.12
N ALA A 32 -4.97 -4.85 10.99
CA ALA A 32 -6.29 -5.45 10.78
C ALA A 32 -6.96 -4.92 9.52
N GLU A 33 -6.90 -3.60 9.30
CA GLU A 33 -7.41 -2.94 8.08
C GLU A 33 -6.69 -3.44 6.83
N MET A 34 -5.35 -3.51 6.85
CA MET A 34 -4.57 -4.01 5.73
C MET A 34 -4.93 -5.46 5.38
N ARG A 35 -5.17 -6.31 6.39
CA ARG A 35 -5.62 -7.69 6.17
C ARG A 35 -6.99 -7.73 5.49
N GLU A 36 -7.93 -6.87 5.89
CA GLU A 36 -9.24 -6.76 5.24
C GLU A 36 -9.11 -6.29 3.79
N ASP A 37 -8.24 -5.31 3.52
CA ASP A 37 -7.96 -4.82 2.18
C ASP A 37 -7.35 -5.90 1.28
N ILE A 38 -6.39 -6.69 1.80
CA ILE A 38 -5.81 -7.84 1.09
C ILE A 38 -6.91 -8.84 0.68
N PHE A 39 -7.85 -9.14 1.58
CA PHE A 39 -9.00 -9.99 1.28
C PHE A 39 -9.94 -9.36 0.26
N GLY A 40 -10.16 -8.05 0.33
CA GLY A 40 -10.96 -7.31 -0.65
C GLY A 40 -10.36 -7.37 -2.06
N LEU A 41 -9.04 -7.19 -2.17
CA LEU A 41 -8.30 -7.32 -3.43
C LEU A 41 -8.39 -8.75 -3.98
N MET A 42 -8.20 -9.75 -3.12
CA MET A 42 -8.32 -11.17 -3.49
C MET A 42 -9.72 -11.52 -3.99
N ALA A 43 -10.76 -11.12 -3.26
CA ALA A 43 -12.15 -11.35 -3.67
C ALA A 43 -12.48 -10.64 -4.99
N THR A 44 -11.94 -9.45 -5.22
CA THR A 44 -12.08 -8.73 -6.49
C THR A 44 -11.39 -9.47 -7.63
N SER A 45 -10.20 -10.04 -7.39
CA SER A 45 -9.52 -10.90 -8.36
C SER A 45 -10.36 -12.12 -8.73
N ASP A 46 -10.91 -12.82 -7.73
CA ASP A 46 -11.78 -13.99 -7.92
C ASP A 46 -13.04 -13.66 -8.71
N TYR A 47 -13.61 -12.47 -8.51
CA TYR A 47 -14.72 -11.98 -9.31
C TYR A 47 -14.34 -11.88 -10.80
N PHE A 48 -13.17 -11.32 -11.11
CA PHE A 48 -12.73 -11.18 -12.50
C PHE A 48 -12.31 -12.51 -13.13
N PHE A 49 -11.75 -13.46 -12.37
CA PHE A 49 -11.56 -14.84 -12.83
C PHE A 49 -12.86 -15.49 -13.29
N LYS A 50 -13.94 -15.30 -12.52
CA LYS A 50 -15.29 -15.77 -12.94
C LYS A 50 -15.87 -14.94 -14.09
N ASP A 51 -15.48 -13.68 -14.23
CA ASP A 51 -15.95 -12.84 -15.33
C ASP A 51 -15.35 -13.22 -16.68
N ILE A 52 -14.10 -13.68 -16.70
CA ILE A 52 -13.43 -14.23 -17.90
C ILE A 52 -14.28 -15.32 -18.58
N GLU A 53 -14.88 -16.21 -17.78
CA GLU A 53 -15.71 -17.32 -18.27
C GLU A 53 -16.96 -16.86 -19.04
N LYS A 54 -17.39 -15.61 -18.86
CA LYS A 54 -18.57 -15.04 -19.52
C LYS A 54 -18.27 -14.45 -20.89
N HIS A 55 -17.00 -14.27 -21.24
CA HIS A 55 -16.58 -13.59 -22.46
C HIS A 55 -15.91 -14.56 -23.43
N LYS A 56 -16.07 -14.30 -24.74
CA LYS A 56 -15.39 -15.09 -25.77
C LYS A 56 -13.89 -14.80 -25.73
N GLU A 57 -13.07 -15.85 -25.75
CA GLU A 57 -11.62 -15.74 -25.87
C GLU A 57 -11.19 -14.85 -27.05
N GLY A 58 -10.20 -13.99 -26.82
CA GLY A 58 -9.72 -12.99 -27.78
C GLY A 58 -10.65 -11.79 -28.00
N SER A 59 -11.81 -11.74 -27.35
CA SER A 59 -12.62 -10.51 -27.33
C SER A 59 -12.01 -9.48 -26.39
N ARG A 60 -12.21 -8.19 -26.68
CA ARG A 60 -11.73 -7.10 -25.82
C ARG A 60 -12.13 -7.26 -24.35
N LYS A 61 -13.35 -7.71 -24.08
CA LYS A 61 -13.84 -7.92 -22.70
C LYS A 61 -13.16 -9.09 -21.99
N TYR A 62 -12.81 -10.14 -22.74
CA TYR A 62 -12.03 -11.26 -22.21
C TYR A 62 -10.64 -10.79 -21.77
N GLU A 63 -9.95 -10.02 -22.62
CA GLU A 63 -8.64 -9.45 -22.29
C GLU A 63 -8.72 -8.47 -21.11
N GLU A 64 -9.72 -7.58 -21.09
CA GLU A 64 -9.93 -6.63 -19.98
C GLU A 64 -10.22 -7.35 -18.65
N ALA A 65 -10.96 -8.47 -18.68
CA ALA A 65 -11.24 -9.26 -17.48
C ALA A 65 -9.97 -9.95 -16.96
N TRP A 66 -9.15 -10.52 -17.86
CA TRP A 66 -7.83 -11.07 -17.52
C TRP A 66 -6.89 -10.03 -16.94
N GLU A 67 -6.79 -8.86 -17.57
CA GLU A 67 -5.96 -7.77 -17.09
C GLU A 67 -6.33 -7.38 -15.66
N ARG A 68 -7.63 -7.23 -15.37
CA ARG A 68 -8.09 -6.90 -14.02
C ARG A 68 -7.82 -8.02 -13.01
N ALA A 69 -8.09 -9.28 -13.36
CA ALA A 69 -7.79 -10.41 -12.48
C ALA A 69 -6.31 -10.42 -12.08
N ILE A 70 -5.41 -10.21 -13.05
CA ILE A 70 -3.96 -10.15 -12.81
C ILE A 70 -3.58 -8.96 -11.94
N ILE A 71 -4.11 -7.75 -12.21
CA ILE A 71 -3.80 -6.55 -11.41
C ILE A 71 -4.20 -6.76 -9.95
N PHE A 72 -5.43 -7.22 -9.68
CA PHE A 72 -5.90 -7.42 -8.32
C PHE A 72 -5.17 -8.57 -7.60
N SER A 73 -4.84 -9.66 -8.32
CA SER A 73 -3.97 -10.72 -7.79
C SER A 73 -2.61 -10.19 -7.35
N ARG A 74 -1.96 -9.35 -8.19
CA ARG A 74 -0.65 -8.75 -7.87
C ARG A 74 -0.73 -7.81 -6.68
N LEU A 75 -1.71 -6.92 -6.66
CA LEU A 75 -1.91 -6.01 -5.52
C LEU A 75 -2.13 -6.79 -4.22
N SER A 76 -2.94 -7.85 -4.24
CA SER A 76 -3.16 -8.71 -3.08
C SER A 76 -1.85 -9.37 -2.61
N ALA A 77 -1.04 -9.90 -3.53
CA ALA A 77 0.24 -10.55 -3.20
C ALA A 77 1.30 -9.56 -2.68
N ASP A 78 1.41 -8.39 -3.31
CA ASP A 78 2.36 -7.34 -2.90
C ASP A 78 2.02 -6.82 -1.49
N TRP A 79 0.73 -6.55 -1.22
CA TRP A 79 0.29 -6.14 0.12
C TRP A 79 0.36 -7.26 1.15
N SER A 80 0.18 -8.52 0.75
CA SER A 80 0.43 -9.66 1.64
C SER A 80 1.90 -9.72 2.06
N THR A 81 2.83 -9.42 1.15
CA THR A 81 4.26 -9.36 1.48
C THR A 81 4.56 -8.24 2.48
N VAL A 82 3.92 -7.08 2.29
CA VAL A 82 4.02 -5.95 3.22
C VAL A 82 3.48 -6.32 4.60
N TYR A 83 2.29 -6.93 4.66
CA TYR A 83 1.69 -7.43 5.89
C TYR A 83 2.60 -8.44 6.59
N ASP A 84 3.17 -9.39 5.85
CA ASP A 84 4.05 -10.42 6.38
C ASP A 84 5.37 -9.88 6.94
N VAL A 85 5.79 -8.67 6.60
CA VAL A 85 7.02 -8.04 7.12
C VAL A 85 6.75 -7.12 8.30
N TRP A 86 5.62 -6.40 8.30
CA TRP A 86 5.36 -5.34 9.28
C TRP A 86 4.25 -5.66 10.29
N CYS A 87 3.43 -6.68 10.03
CA CYS A 87 2.31 -7.07 10.89
C CYS A 87 2.51 -8.45 11.53
N THR A 88 3.70 -9.03 11.41
CA THR A 88 4.08 -10.34 11.95
C THR A 88 4.94 -10.22 13.19
N ASP A 89 4.40 -9.53 14.20
CA ASP A 89 4.83 -9.61 15.60
C ASP A 89 3.60 -9.27 16.46
N ASN A 90 2.88 -10.29 16.95
CA ASN A 90 1.88 -10.19 18.03
C ASN A 90 2.33 -11.10 19.17
#